data_AF-A0A4Q7KZ65-F1
#
_entry.id   AF-A0A4Q7KZ65-F1
#
_cell.length_a   1.000
_cell.length_b   1.000
_cell.length_c   1.000
_cell.angle_alpha   90.00
_cell.angle_beta   90.00
_cell.angle_gamma   90.00
#
_symmetry.space_group_name_H-M   'P 1'
#
loop_
_entity.id
_entity.type
_entity.pdbx_description
1 polymer ?
#
loop_
_entity_poly.entity_id
_entity_poly.type
_entity_poly.pdbx_seq_one_letter_code
_entity_poly.pdbx_strand_id
1 'polypeptide(L)'
;MSVGITFITMNKNGLEDIYSGGQKGRYRYFEPTVVAGHPAVFSGIADLRLQGDCSIAVGLTDQLVATAKVQISNGSEKGNPCPVAARAAEAMIATMRGGS
;
A
#
# COMPACT_ATOMS: atom_id res chain seq x y z
N MET A 1 -8.86 10.19 -11.33
CA MET A 1 -7.88 9.48 -10.50
C MET A 1 -8.18 9.82 -9.06
N SER A 2 -8.15 8.84 -8.16
CA SER A 2 -8.21 9.07 -6.71
C SER A 2 -7.00 8.44 -6.03
N VAL A 3 -6.60 9.06 -4.92
CA VAL A 3 -5.60 8.54 -3.99
C VAL A 3 -6.25 8.56 -2.61
N GLY A 4 -6.23 7.42 -1.92
CA GLY A 4 -6.73 7.28 -0.56
C GLY A 4 -5.64 6.78 0.36
N ILE A 5 -5.47 7.44 1.50
CA ILE A 5 -4.63 6.97 2.60
C ILE A 5 -5.53 6.44 3.71
N THR A 6 -5.24 5.26 4.25
CA THR A 6 -6.01 4.69 5.37
C THR A 6 -5.07 4.11 6.41
N PHE A 7 -5.25 4.51 7.67
CA PHE A 7 -4.54 3.92 8.80
C PHE A 7 -5.31 2.70 9.31
N ILE A 8 -4.65 1.55 9.34
CA ILE A 8 -5.21 0.29 9.82
C ILE A 8 -4.80 0.13 11.28
N THR A 9 -5.74 0.41 12.18
CA THR A 9 -5.55 0.27 13.64
C THR A 9 -6.07 -1.06 14.18
N MET A 10 -6.76 -1.86 13.37
CA MET A 10 -7.27 -3.17 13.75
C MET A 10 -6.18 -4.26 13.76
N ASN A 11 -5.06 -4.04 13.05
CA ASN A 11 -3.93 -4.96 13.04
C ASN A 11 -3.16 -4.80 14.34
N LYS A 12 -3.14 -5.85 15.17
CA LYS A 12 -2.45 -5.82 16.46
C LYS A 12 -0.94 -5.97 16.32
N ASN A 13 -0.49 -6.58 15.22
CA ASN A 13 0.92 -6.81 14.90
C ASN A 13 1.36 -6.01 13.65
N GLY A 14 0.65 -4.92 13.34
CA GLY A 14 1.00 -4.04 12.23
C GLY A 14 1.04 -4.76 10.89
N LEU A 15 2.21 -4.71 10.23
CA LEU A 15 2.41 -5.27 8.89
C LEU A 15 2.48 -6.80 8.92
N GLU A 16 2.84 -7.41 10.06
CA GLU A 16 2.94 -8.86 10.19
C GLU A 16 1.59 -9.56 9.96
N ASP A 17 0.49 -8.93 10.38
CA ASP A 17 -0.86 -9.44 10.13
C ASP A 17 -1.17 -9.49 8.61
N ILE A 18 -0.60 -8.57 7.83
CA ILE A 18 -0.71 -8.57 6.36
C ILE A 18 0.15 -9.69 5.76
N TYR A 19 1.37 -9.90 6.27
CA TYR A 19 2.22 -11.02 5.85
C TYR A 19 1.58 -12.39 6.14
N SER A 20 0.97 -12.55 7.32
CA SER A 20 0.22 -13.78 7.65
C SER A 20 -0.94 -14.01 6.67
N GLY A 21 -1.64 -12.95 6.26
CA GLY A 21 -2.66 -13.01 5.21
C GLY A 21 -2.12 -13.50 3.87
N GLY A 22 -0.93 -13.03 3.46
CA GLY A 22 -0.23 -13.48 2.26
C GLY A 22 0.13 -14.96 2.30
N GLN A 23 0.70 -15.42 3.41
CA GLN A 23 1.04 -16.84 3.62
C GLN A 23 -0.20 -17.75 3.59
N LYS A 24 -1.35 -17.24 4.02
CA LYS A 24 -2.64 -17.95 3.97
C LYS A 24 -3.35 -17.88 2.62
N GLY A 25 -2.72 -17.32 1.58
CA GLY A 25 -3.30 -17.23 0.24
C GLY A 25 -4.48 -16.26 0.14
N ARG A 26 -4.60 -15.29 1.06
CA ARG A 26 -5.71 -14.33 1.07
C ARG A 26 -5.68 -13.34 -0.08
N TYR A 27 -4.51 -13.14 -0.70
CA TYR A 27 -4.31 -12.16 -1.75
C TYR A 27 -4.04 -12.82 -3.10
N ARG A 28 -4.62 -12.24 -4.15
CA ARG A 28 -4.38 -12.65 -5.54
C ARG A 28 -2.97 -12.29 -6.00
N TYR A 29 -2.42 -11.22 -5.43
CA TYR A 29 -1.01 -10.84 -5.54
C TYR A 29 -0.52 -10.35 -4.17
N PHE A 30 0.74 -10.65 -3.86
CA PHE A 30 1.41 -10.25 -2.63
C PHE A 30 2.90 -10.07 -2.94
N GLU A 31 3.34 -8.82 -3.02
CA GLU A 31 4.66 -8.45 -3.49
C GLU A 31 5.32 -7.54 -2.44
N PRO A 32 6.18 -8.11 -1.57
CA PRO A 32 6.99 -7.36 -0.62
C PRO A 32 7.88 -6.33 -1.31
N THR A 33 8.04 -5.17 -0.68
CA THR A 33 8.90 -4.07 -1.15
C THR A 33 9.31 -3.19 0.03
N VAL A 34 10.01 -2.09 -0.26
CA VAL A 34 10.42 -1.08 0.72
C VAL A 34 10.04 0.30 0.21
N VAL A 35 9.48 1.14 1.07
CA VAL A 35 9.10 2.53 0.76
C VAL A 35 9.65 3.46 1.83
N ALA A 36 10.49 4.42 1.42
CA ALA A 36 11.13 5.38 2.32
C ALA A 36 11.76 4.72 3.59
N GLY A 37 12.42 3.57 3.39
CA GLY A 37 13.05 2.79 4.46
C GLY A 37 12.11 1.94 5.32
N HIS A 38 10.81 1.94 5.03
CA HIS A 38 9.81 1.14 5.75
C HIS A 38 9.45 -0.12 4.97
N PRO A 39 9.23 -1.27 5.65
CA PRO A 39 8.74 -2.46 5.00
C PRO A 39 7.33 -2.20 4.44
N ALA A 40 7.09 -2.65 3.22
CA ALA A 40 5.85 -2.43 2.52
C ALA A 40 5.46 -3.65 1.68
N VAL A 41 4.20 -3.72 1.29
CA VAL A 41 3.67 -4.82 0.47
C VAL A 41 2.60 -4.30 -0.48
N PHE A 42 2.78 -4.56 -1.77
CA PHE A 42 1.68 -4.48 -2.73
C PHE A 42 0.81 -5.72 -2.59
N SER A 43 -0.46 -5.53 -2.28
CA SER A 43 -1.38 -6.65 -2.10
C SER A 43 -2.82 -6.30 -2.47
N GLY A 44 -3.55 -7.31 -2.92
CA GLY A 44 -4.97 -7.17 -3.24
C GLY A 44 -5.67 -8.53 -3.31
N ILE A 45 -6.93 -8.57 -2.89
CA ILE A 45 -7.78 -9.78 -2.98
C ILE A 45 -8.17 -10.11 -4.43
N ALA A 46 -8.03 -9.14 -5.33
CA ALA A 46 -8.15 -9.27 -6.78
C ALA A 46 -6.97 -8.55 -7.44
N ASP A 47 -6.54 -9.01 -8.62
CA ASP A 47 -5.52 -8.30 -9.41
C ASP A 47 -6.21 -7.39 -10.43
N LEU A 48 -6.43 -6.14 -10.03
CA LEU A 48 -7.07 -5.09 -10.83
C LEU A 48 -6.04 -4.05 -11.31
N ARG A 49 -4.73 -4.37 -11.26
CA ARG A 49 -3.65 -3.45 -11.63
C ARG A 49 -3.75 -2.97 -13.07
N LEU A 50 -4.09 -3.86 -13.99
CA LEU A 50 -4.34 -3.51 -15.40
C LEU A 50 -5.61 -2.67 -15.62
N GLN A 51 -6.48 -2.59 -14.61
CA GLN A 51 -7.69 -1.76 -14.61
C GLN A 51 -7.47 -0.41 -13.90
N GLY A 52 -6.24 -0.13 -13.44
CA GLY A 52 -5.86 1.11 -12.79
C GLY A 52 -6.01 1.12 -11.27
N ASP A 53 -6.23 -0.03 -10.62
CA ASP A 53 -6.30 -0.15 -9.16
C ASP A 53 -4.99 -0.72 -8.60
N CYS A 54 -4.40 -0.05 -7.60
CA CYS A 54 -3.29 -0.62 -6.85
C CYS A 54 -3.32 -0.14 -5.41
N SER A 55 -2.91 -1.02 -4.49
CA SER A 55 -2.81 -0.72 -3.07
C SER A 55 -1.47 -1.20 -2.54
N ILE A 56 -0.82 -0.34 -1.75
CA ILE A 56 0.38 -0.67 -0.99
C ILE A 56 0.11 -0.48 0.49
N ALA A 57 0.46 -1.47 1.31
CA ALA A 57 0.48 -1.36 2.76
C ALA A 57 1.91 -1.08 3.23
N VAL A 58 2.09 -0.14 4.14
CA VAL A 58 3.39 0.23 4.71
C VAL A 58 3.34 0.15 6.22
N GLY A 59 4.29 -0.57 6.81
CA GLY A 59 4.47 -0.59 8.26
C GLY A 59 5.07 0.73 8.73
N LEU A 60 4.34 1.47 9.56
CA LEU A 60 4.81 2.74 10.14
C LEU A 60 5.42 2.54 11.52
N THR A 61 4.84 1.63 12.30
CA THR A 61 5.35 1.14 13.59
C THR A 61 5.05 -0.35 13.71
N ASP A 62 5.45 -0.97 14.82
CA ASP A 62 5.16 -2.39 15.11
C ASP A 62 3.65 -2.70 15.20
N GLN A 63 2.82 -1.67 15.38
CA GLN A 63 1.36 -1.81 15.57
C GLN A 63 0.54 -1.02 14.56
N LEU A 64 1.16 -0.17 13.73
CA LEU A 64 0.46 0.70 12.80
C LEU A 64 0.87 0.43 11.37
N VAL A 65 -0.11 0.18 10.53
CA VAL A 65 0.03 0.13 9.07
C VAL A 65 -0.77 1.25 8.46
N ALA A 66 -0.23 1.88 7.43
CA ALA A 66 -1.01 2.72 6.53
C ALA A 66 -1.06 2.09 5.14
N THR A 67 -2.20 2.22 4.48
CA THR A 67 -2.34 1.86 3.07
C THR A 67 -2.43 3.10 2.21
N ALA A 68 -1.73 3.09 1.07
CA ALA A 68 -1.97 4.02 -0.02
C ALA A 68 -2.63 3.25 -1.17
N LYS A 69 -3.88 3.62 -1.47
CA LYS A 69 -4.64 3.03 -2.56
C LYS A 69 -4.86 4.08 -3.65
N VAL A 70 -4.68 3.67 -4.89
CA VAL A 70 -4.99 4.50 -6.07
C VAL A 70 -6.02 3.84 -6.96
N GLN A 71 -6.85 4.66 -7.59
CA GLN A 71 -7.76 4.24 -8.65
C GLN A 71 -7.65 5.21 -9.83
N ILE A 72 -7.17 4.70 -10.97
CA ILE A 72 -6.86 5.48 -12.17
C ILE A 72 -7.74 4.99 -13.32
N SER A 73 -8.79 5.74 -13.65
CA SER A 73 -9.73 5.33 -14.70
C SER A 73 -9.21 5.56 -16.13
N ASN A 74 -8.35 6.56 -16.33
CA ASN A 74 -7.84 7.04 -17.62
C ASN A 74 -6.39 7.57 -17.49
N GLY A 75 -5.68 7.73 -18.62
CA GLY A 75 -4.32 8.28 -18.68
C GLY A 75 -3.21 7.24 -18.77
N SER A 76 -1.97 7.69 -18.95
CA SER A 76 -0.79 6.81 -19.15
C SER A 76 -0.51 5.89 -17.96
N GLU A 77 -0.79 6.35 -16.74
CA GLU A 77 -0.56 5.58 -15.51
C GLU A 77 -1.61 4.48 -15.29
N LYS A 78 -2.71 4.41 -16.07
CA LYS A 78 -3.76 3.40 -15.88
C LYS A 78 -3.24 1.97 -16.01
N GLY A 79 -2.37 1.73 -16.99
CA GLY A 79 -1.80 0.40 -17.24
C GLY A 79 -0.74 0.00 -16.19
N ASN A 80 -0.26 0.96 -15.40
CA ASN A 80 0.75 0.74 -14.37
C ASN A 80 0.52 1.69 -13.17
N PRO A 81 -0.51 1.42 -12.33
CA PRO A 81 -0.91 2.31 -11.25
C PRO A 81 -0.02 2.22 -9.99
N CYS A 82 0.73 1.13 -9.81
CA CYS A 82 1.47 0.89 -8.57
C CYS A 82 2.60 1.87 -8.26
N PRO A 83 3.37 2.39 -9.24
CA PRO A 83 4.31 3.50 -9.00
C PRO A 83 3.64 4.74 -8.41
N VAL A 84 2.38 5.02 -8.77
CA VAL A 84 1.62 6.14 -8.20
C VAL A 84 1.28 5.88 -6.73
N ALA A 85 0.86 4.64 -6.41
CA ALA A 85 0.60 4.23 -5.02
C ALA A 85 1.87 4.32 -4.16
N ALA A 86 3.03 3.91 -4.69
CA ALA A 86 4.31 4.01 -4.00
C ALA A 86 4.67 5.48 -3.69
N ARG A 87 4.59 6.37 -4.68
CA ARG A 87 4.84 7.81 -4.49
C ARG A 87 3.90 8.44 -3.46
N ALA A 88 2.62 8.03 -3.44
CA ALA A 88 1.66 8.49 -2.44
C ALA A 88 2.06 8.05 -1.02
N ALA A 89 2.51 6.80 -0.87
CA ALA A 89 3.02 6.30 0.41
C ALA A 89 4.32 7.00 0.83
N GLU A 90 5.25 7.26 -0.10
CA GLU A 90 6.46 8.06 0.17
C GLU A 90 6.11 9.46 0.66
N ALA A 91 5.20 10.17 -0.03
CA ALA A 91 4.77 11.51 0.34
C ALA A 91 4.10 11.55 1.71
N MET A 92 3.28 10.54 2.03
CA MET A 92 2.70 10.37 3.37
C MET A 92 3.79 10.26 4.44
N ILE A 93 4.79 9.40 4.25
CA ILE A 93 5.91 9.22 5.20
C ILE A 93 6.74 10.49 5.33
N ALA A 94 7.05 11.15 4.22
CA ALA A 94 7.78 12.42 4.23
C ALA A 94 7.03 13.49 5.03
N THR A 95 5.70 13.59 4.84
CA THR A 95 4.85 14.53 5.58
C THR A 95 4.85 14.24 7.09
N MET A 96 4.76 12.97 7.49
CA MET A 96 4.83 12.59 8.91
C MET A 96 6.18 12.92 9.54
N ARG A 97 7.29 12.81 8.79
CA ARG A 97 8.63 13.17 9.27
C ARG A 97 8.85 14.69 9.36
N GLY A 98 8.20 15.48 8.50
CA GLY A 98 8.32 16.95 8.49
C GLY A 98 7.39 17.67 9.47
N GLY A 99 6.38 16.97 10.00
CA GLY A 99 5.40 17.52 10.94
C GLY A 99 5.80 17.44 12.42
N SER A 100 7.07 17.15 12.72
CA SER A 100 7.64 17.06 14.08
C SER A 100 8.42 18.32 14.47
#